data_AF-A0A7S1CIW6-F1
#
_entry.id   AF-A0A7S1CIW6-F1
#
_cell.length_a   1.000
_cell.length_b   1.000
_cell.length_c   1.000
_cell.angle_alpha   90.00
_cell.angle_beta   90.00
_cell.angle_gamma   90.00
#
_symmetry.space_group_name_H-M   'P 1'
#
loop_
_entity.id
_entity.type
_entity.pdbx_description
1 polymer ?
#
loop_
_entity_poly.entity_id
_entity_poly.type
_entity_poly.pdbx_seq_one_letter_code
_entity_poly.pdbx_strand_id
1 'polypeptide(L)'
;RQGSGGPCGVLCAVQALVLRGLLFGDATSTHAGGAPLRVSIDKAREATLEEREDALALALATLLAQATTAGSTAAAAGGGDDGGGSGAGSTGRSVTVVLSSSLPCRAGSAADTFAVYRFGDQAACAAFLASRDVLRGAFGSPSGMLLFVYSALLSRGLDRVRSDTDDASVPLIARFGHCTQELLNLFTYGEALSSVFDGTKSVADGFELRGFMRTPLIGYLSIMEAMRYLEVGTFCKSPDWPFWVVGSQSHFTLLFGCDTAVTEPSADAAALRAFRVFDEHDNKFIAVEFLGSVLEALELPVASDEAAVKELSTRLDSGGIVLWSDFWEAVRPMLVPAAGDGGGGAGGGGSSGEGGGVAAATGAPAAEAKSDEDLARELQQQFDAEMAAEAAGVAAPAAPAAAAGGGG
;
A
#
# COMPACT_ATOMS: atom_id res chain seq x y z
N ARG A 1 2.93 24.67 -9.92
CA ARG A 1 2.57 24.56 -8.50
C ARG A 1 1.05 24.45 -8.43
N GLN A 2 0.50 23.36 -7.87
CA GLN A 2 -0.91 23.33 -7.48
C GLN A 2 -1.07 24.34 -6.34
N GLY A 3 -1.89 25.38 -6.55
CA GLY A 3 -2.01 26.51 -5.63
C GLY A 3 -2.97 26.26 -4.46
N SER A 4 -3.88 25.29 -4.60
CA SER A 4 -4.84 24.84 -3.58
C SER A 4 -5.64 23.66 -4.14
N GLY A 5 -5.79 22.57 -3.39
CA GLY A 5 -6.66 21.43 -3.73
C GLY A 5 -6.29 20.69 -5.03
N GLY A 6 -6.01 19.40 -4.93
CA GLY A 6 -5.76 18.54 -6.09
C GLY A 6 -5.88 17.07 -5.70
N PRO A 7 -5.86 16.13 -6.65
CA PRO A 7 -5.93 14.72 -6.33
C PRO A 7 -4.58 14.25 -5.79
N CYS A 8 -4.25 14.68 -4.57
CA CYS A 8 -3.01 14.38 -3.86
C CYS A 8 -2.75 12.87 -3.78
N GLY A 9 -3.80 12.04 -3.73
CA GLY A 9 -3.67 10.58 -3.79
C GLY A 9 -2.99 10.07 -5.07
N VAL A 10 -3.32 10.64 -6.24
CA VAL A 10 -2.67 10.29 -7.51
C VAL A 10 -1.19 10.71 -7.49
N LEU A 11 -0.89 11.89 -6.95
CA LEU A 11 0.49 12.34 -6.78
C LEU A 11 1.29 11.45 -5.83
N CYS A 12 0.71 11.02 -4.71
CA CYS A 12 1.36 10.12 -3.77
C CYS A 12 1.73 8.79 -4.45
N ALA A 13 0.83 8.23 -5.26
CA ALA A 13 1.12 7.00 -6.01
C ALA A 13 2.27 7.19 -7.02
N VAL A 14 2.30 8.32 -7.74
CA VAL A 14 3.41 8.65 -8.65
C VAL A 14 4.71 8.84 -7.89
N GLN A 15 4.69 9.61 -6.80
CA GLN A 15 5.85 9.87 -5.95
C GLN A 15 6.43 8.58 -5.36
N ALA A 16 5.58 7.65 -4.91
CA ALA A 16 5.99 6.36 -4.39
C ALA A 16 6.80 5.58 -5.41
N LEU A 17 6.31 5.46 -6.65
CA LEU A 17 7.03 4.69 -7.68
C LEU A 17 8.26 5.41 -8.26
N VAL A 18 8.27 6.75 -8.28
CA VAL A 18 9.50 7.51 -8.59
C VAL A 18 10.56 7.23 -7.54
N LEU A 19 10.19 7.34 -6.26
CA LEU A 19 11.10 7.03 -5.14
C LEU A 19 11.53 5.57 -5.16
N ARG A 20 10.63 4.63 -5.52
CA ARG A 20 11.01 3.22 -5.72
C ARG A 20 12.16 3.10 -6.71
N GLY A 21 12.04 3.69 -7.90
CA GLY A 21 13.10 3.63 -8.92
C GLY A 21 14.41 4.27 -8.46
N LEU A 22 14.35 5.40 -7.75
CA LEU A 22 15.55 6.11 -7.27
C LEU A 22 16.23 5.42 -6.08
N LEU A 23 15.46 4.82 -5.18
CA LEU A 23 15.96 4.19 -3.95
C LEU A 23 16.37 2.73 -4.20
N PHE A 24 15.54 1.96 -4.90
CA PHE A 24 15.69 0.52 -5.07
C PHE A 24 16.14 0.10 -6.49
N GLY A 25 16.29 1.04 -7.42
CA GLY A 25 16.77 0.75 -8.78
C GLY A 25 15.85 -0.20 -9.55
N ASP A 26 16.45 -1.12 -10.32
CA ASP A 26 15.76 -2.11 -11.15
C ASP A 26 15.26 -3.34 -10.36
N ALA A 27 15.26 -3.28 -9.03
CA ALA A 27 14.78 -4.39 -8.21
C ALA A 27 13.32 -4.73 -8.56
N THR A 28 13.09 -5.98 -8.96
CA THR A 28 11.77 -6.48 -9.37
C THR A 28 10.95 -7.01 -8.20
N SER A 29 11.60 -7.33 -7.07
CA SER A 29 10.98 -7.84 -5.84
C SER A 29 11.70 -7.34 -4.60
N THR A 30 10.99 -7.23 -3.49
CA THR A 30 11.54 -6.93 -2.15
C THR A 30 12.43 -8.03 -1.57
N HIS A 31 12.32 -9.26 -2.09
CA HIS A 31 13.08 -10.42 -1.62
C HIS A 31 14.02 -10.98 -2.70
N ALA A 32 14.70 -10.11 -3.46
CA ALA A 32 15.66 -10.54 -4.48
C ALA A 32 16.84 -11.30 -3.83
N GLY A 33 16.77 -12.64 -3.78
CA GLY A 33 17.83 -13.49 -3.22
C GLY A 33 17.69 -13.85 -1.72
N GLY A 34 16.49 -13.73 -1.14
CA GLY A 34 16.17 -14.26 0.20
C GLY A 34 16.48 -13.36 1.40
N ALA A 35 16.99 -12.14 1.17
CA ALA A 35 17.16 -11.12 2.21
C ALA A 35 16.42 -9.82 1.85
N PRO A 36 15.92 -9.07 2.84
CA PRO A 36 15.34 -7.75 2.61
C PRO A 36 16.34 -6.78 1.98
N LEU A 37 15.86 -5.93 1.08
CA LEU A 37 16.65 -4.86 0.48
C LEU A 37 16.72 -3.67 1.43
N ARG A 38 17.94 -3.17 1.67
CA ARG A 38 18.21 -1.97 2.47
C ARG A 38 18.96 -0.95 1.64
N VAL A 39 18.51 0.30 1.68
CA VAL A 39 19.03 1.38 0.83
C VAL A 39 19.33 2.64 1.64
N SER A 40 20.29 3.45 1.18
CA SER A 40 20.52 4.81 1.71
C SER A 40 19.83 5.84 0.82
N ILE A 41 19.30 6.89 1.44
CA ILE A 41 18.64 8.01 0.76
C ILE A 41 19.64 8.87 -0.03
N ASP A 42 20.94 8.84 0.30
CA ASP A 42 21.94 9.76 -0.26
C ASP A 42 22.03 9.68 -1.79
N LYS A 43 22.09 8.46 -2.35
CA LYS A 43 22.13 8.26 -3.80
C LYS A 43 20.88 8.82 -4.50
N ALA A 44 19.70 8.62 -3.91
CA ALA A 44 18.46 9.14 -4.47
C ALA A 44 18.41 10.68 -4.46
N ARG A 45 19.08 11.35 -3.50
CA ARG A 45 19.18 12.82 -3.45
C ARG A 45 20.07 13.37 -4.56
N GLU A 46 21.13 12.64 -4.87
CA GLU A 46 22.12 13.00 -5.90
C GLU A 46 21.66 12.69 -7.32
N ALA A 47 20.52 12.00 -7.49
CA ALA A 47 19.96 11.64 -8.78
C ALA A 47 19.85 12.86 -9.72
N THR A 48 20.36 12.71 -10.92
CA THR A 48 20.33 13.69 -12.01
C THR A 48 18.90 13.94 -12.50
N LEU A 49 18.72 15.01 -13.28
CA LEU A 49 17.41 15.29 -13.89
C LEU A 49 16.96 14.17 -14.84
N GLU A 50 17.89 13.57 -15.58
CA GLU A 50 17.63 12.47 -16.52
C GLU A 50 17.14 11.23 -15.77
N GLU A 51 17.85 10.82 -14.71
CA GLU A 51 17.44 9.68 -13.86
C GLU A 51 16.06 9.91 -13.21
N ARG A 52 15.74 11.14 -12.80
CA ARG A 52 14.41 11.47 -12.26
C ARG A 52 13.32 11.41 -13.32
N GLU A 53 13.62 11.80 -14.56
CA GLU A 53 12.68 11.75 -15.68
C GLU A 53 12.42 10.32 -16.14
N ASP A 54 13.46 9.49 -16.18
CA ASP A 54 13.34 8.05 -16.45
C ASP A 54 12.54 7.34 -15.37
N ALA A 55 12.83 7.65 -14.09
CA ALA A 55 12.06 7.13 -12.96
C ALA A 55 10.59 7.57 -13.02
N LEU A 56 10.31 8.81 -13.43
CA LEU A 56 8.93 9.31 -13.62
C LEU A 56 8.22 8.59 -14.77
N ALA A 57 8.87 8.43 -15.93
CA ALA A 57 8.29 7.73 -17.06
C ALA A 57 7.96 6.27 -16.70
N LEU A 58 8.87 5.59 -16.00
CA LEU A 58 8.67 4.22 -15.51
C LEU A 58 7.56 4.15 -14.46
N ALA A 59 7.50 5.09 -13.52
CA ALA A 59 6.45 5.17 -12.50
C ALA A 59 5.06 5.31 -13.14
N LEU A 60 4.90 6.25 -14.08
CA LEU A 60 3.65 6.44 -14.82
C LEU A 60 3.26 5.17 -15.59
N ALA A 61 4.21 4.56 -16.32
CA ALA A 61 3.97 3.31 -17.05
C ALA A 61 3.56 2.15 -16.13
N THR A 62 4.19 2.02 -14.96
CA THR A 62 3.92 0.96 -13.98
C THR A 62 2.49 1.08 -13.43
N LEU A 63 2.07 2.29 -13.04
CA LEU A 63 0.72 2.53 -12.56
C LEU A 63 -0.34 2.22 -13.63
N LEU A 64 -0.09 2.60 -14.88
CA LEU A 64 -1.01 2.29 -15.99
C LEU A 64 -1.04 0.80 -16.31
N ALA A 65 0.12 0.11 -16.27
CA ALA A 65 0.22 -1.32 -16.47
C ALA A 65 -0.53 -2.09 -15.38
N GLN A 66 -0.41 -1.66 -14.12
CA GLN A 66 -1.15 -2.25 -13.00
C GLN A 66 -2.67 -2.19 -13.21
N ALA A 67 -3.19 -1.08 -13.75
CA ALA A 67 -4.61 -0.93 -14.03
C ALA A 67 -5.13 -1.96 -15.07
N THR A 68 -4.25 -2.56 -15.87
CA THR A 68 -4.64 -3.59 -16.84
C THR A 68 -4.90 -4.97 -16.22
N THR A 69 -4.41 -5.23 -14.99
CA THR A 69 -4.40 -6.56 -14.34
C THR A 69 -5.75 -7.28 -14.30
N ALA A 70 -5.69 -8.62 -14.18
CA ALA A 70 -6.72 -9.47 -13.55
C ALA A 70 -7.63 -8.69 -12.61
N GLY A 71 -8.90 -8.45 -12.93
CA GLY A 71 -9.81 -8.02 -11.86
C GLY A 71 -9.94 -9.20 -10.90
N SER A 72 -9.92 -8.97 -9.59
CA SER A 72 -9.93 -10.07 -8.61
C SER A 72 -11.18 -10.97 -8.73
N THR A 73 -12.26 -10.46 -9.35
CA THR A 73 -13.51 -11.18 -9.64
C THR A 73 -13.43 -12.16 -10.82
N ALA A 74 -12.43 -12.05 -11.71
CA ALA A 74 -12.28 -12.96 -12.85
C ALA A 74 -11.72 -14.34 -12.44
N ALA A 75 -11.07 -14.44 -11.28
CA ALA A 75 -10.50 -15.69 -10.77
C ALA A 75 -11.53 -16.58 -10.06
N ALA A 76 -12.57 -15.99 -9.44
CA ALA A 76 -13.59 -16.74 -8.70
C ALA A 76 -14.64 -17.43 -9.60
N ALA A 77 -14.77 -17.02 -10.86
CA ALA A 77 -15.76 -17.59 -11.80
C ALA A 77 -15.21 -18.76 -12.66
N GLY A 78 -13.99 -19.25 -12.39
CA GLY A 78 -13.26 -20.20 -13.25
C GLY A 78 -13.44 -21.69 -12.94
N GLY A 79 -14.48 -22.08 -12.19
CA GLY A 79 -14.80 -23.48 -11.89
C GLY A 79 -16.03 -23.97 -12.64
N GLY A 80 -15.93 -24.12 -13.96
CA GLY A 80 -17.03 -24.62 -14.79
C GLY A 80 -16.61 -24.81 -16.23
N ASP A 81 -16.21 -26.04 -16.55
CA ASP A 81 -16.08 -26.54 -17.92
C ASP A 81 -17.48 -26.64 -18.53
N ASP A 82 -17.73 -25.90 -19.62
CA ASP A 82 -18.58 -26.35 -20.73
C ASP A 82 -18.46 -25.39 -21.92
N GLY A 83 -18.19 -25.96 -23.09
CA GLY A 83 -17.79 -25.24 -24.30
C GLY A 83 -18.90 -24.58 -25.12
N GLY A 84 -18.46 -23.71 -26.03
CA GLY A 84 -19.16 -23.40 -27.28
C GLY A 84 -19.82 -22.02 -27.35
N GLY A 85 -19.09 -21.01 -27.83
CA GLY A 85 -19.67 -19.71 -28.18
C GLY A 85 -18.65 -18.74 -28.78
N SER A 86 -18.56 -18.75 -30.12
CA SER A 86 -17.68 -17.88 -30.90
C SER A 86 -18.17 -16.42 -30.91
N GLY A 87 -17.26 -15.45 -30.71
CA GLY A 87 -17.44 -14.08 -31.19
C GLY A 87 -17.70 -12.98 -30.15
N ALA A 88 -16.71 -12.68 -29.30
CA ALA A 88 -16.49 -11.34 -28.77
C ALA A 88 -14.97 -11.15 -28.57
N GLY A 89 -14.39 -10.11 -29.17
CA GLY A 89 -12.96 -9.95 -29.30
C GLY A 89 -12.23 -10.02 -27.96
N SER A 90 -11.13 -10.77 -27.95
CA SER A 90 -10.03 -10.57 -27.00
C SER A 90 -9.58 -9.11 -27.10
N THR A 91 -10.17 -8.23 -26.29
CA THR A 91 -9.60 -6.92 -26.01
C THR A 91 -8.39 -7.18 -25.15
N GLY A 92 -7.26 -7.47 -25.81
CA GLY A 92 -5.99 -7.68 -25.15
C GLY A 92 -5.74 -6.57 -24.15
N ARG A 93 -5.34 -6.96 -22.93
CA ARG A 93 -4.92 -6.03 -21.88
C ARG A 93 -3.82 -5.15 -22.43
N SER A 94 -4.12 -3.88 -22.70
CA SER A 94 -3.19 -2.93 -23.29
C SER A 94 -3.08 -1.69 -22.42
N VAL A 95 -1.85 -1.25 -22.14
CA VAL A 95 -1.59 0.00 -21.44
C VAL A 95 -1.97 1.15 -22.37
N THR A 96 -2.76 2.09 -21.89
CA THR A 96 -3.27 3.22 -22.70
C THR A 96 -2.70 4.54 -22.21
N VAL A 97 -2.21 5.37 -23.14
CA VAL A 97 -1.77 6.75 -22.89
C VAL A 97 -2.63 7.72 -23.71
N VAL A 98 -3.16 8.74 -23.05
CA VAL A 98 -3.99 9.78 -23.65
C VAL A 98 -3.20 11.09 -23.73
N LEU A 99 -3.11 11.64 -24.94
CA LEU A 99 -2.57 12.98 -25.19
C LEU A 99 -3.66 13.90 -25.73
N SER A 100 -3.45 15.22 -25.69
CA SER A 100 -4.37 16.22 -26.25
C SER A 100 -3.65 17.10 -27.28
N SER A 101 -4.37 17.50 -28.33
CA SER A 101 -3.91 18.48 -29.31
C SER A 101 -3.83 19.91 -28.78
N SER A 102 -4.49 20.19 -27.65
CA SER A 102 -4.55 21.50 -26.99
C SER A 102 -4.23 21.36 -25.51
N LEU A 103 -3.34 22.23 -25.02
CA LEU A 103 -2.92 22.27 -23.62
C LEU A 103 -2.99 23.73 -23.13
N PRO A 104 -3.69 24.02 -22.01
CA PRO A 104 -4.45 23.08 -21.18
C PRO A 104 -5.76 22.63 -21.85
N CYS A 105 -6.11 21.35 -21.68
CA CYS A 105 -7.40 20.79 -22.05
C CYS A 105 -8.52 21.50 -21.27
N ARG A 106 -9.64 21.78 -21.93
CA ARG A 106 -10.83 22.38 -21.34
C ARG A 106 -12.01 21.43 -21.50
N ALA A 107 -12.65 21.10 -20.38
CA ALA A 107 -13.87 20.28 -20.40
C ALA A 107 -14.93 20.92 -21.33
N GLY A 108 -15.44 20.15 -22.29
CA GLY A 108 -16.46 20.60 -23.24
C GLY A 108 -15.96 21.40 -24.45
N SER A 109 -14.63 21.57 -24.63
CA SER A 109 -14.07 22.17 -25.84
C SER A 109 -14.13 21.18 -27.01
N ALA A 110 -14.94 21.49 -28.03
CA ALA A 110 -14.97 20.72 -29.28
C ALA A 110 -13.66 20.82 -30.10
N ALA A 111 -12.74 21.71 -29.71
CA ALA A 111 -11.43 21.86 -30.35
C ALA A 111 -10.36 20.91 -29.77
N ASP A 112 -10.64 20.28 -28.63
CA ASP A 112 -9.68 19.38 -27.97
C ASP A 112 -9.81 17.99 -28.59
N THR A 113 -8.82 17.60 -29.39
CA THR A 113 -8.74 16.24 -29.96
C THR A 113 -7.82 15.40 -29.10
N PHE A 114 -8.35 14.30 -28.57
CA PHE A 114 -7.56 13.35 -27.78
C PHE A 114 -6.96 12.27 -28.67
N ALA A 115 -5.65 12.07 -28.55
CA ALA A 115 -4.95 10.95 -29.18
C ALA A 115 -4.76 9.82 -28.17
N VAL A 116 -5.11 8.60 -28.55
CA VAL A 116 -5.06 7.41 -27.68
C VAL A 116 -4.02 6.43 -28.22
N TYR A 117 -2.97 6.21 -27.45
CA TYR A 117 -1.88 5.27 -27.76
C TYR A 117 -2.04 4.02 -26.90
N ARG A 118 -1.85 2.84 -27.50
CA ARG A 118 -1.97 1.55 -26.81
C ARG A 118 -0.66 0.77 -26.93
N PHE A 119 -0.23 0.18 -25.83
CA PHE A 119 1.01 -0.57 -25.70
C PHE A 119 0.71 -1.98 -25.18
N GLY A 120 1.44 -2.97 -25.70
CA GLY A 120 1.31 -4.37 -25.28
C GLY A 120 1.96 -4.66 -23.93
N ASP A 121 2.92 -3.84 -23.50
CA ASP A 121 3.67 -4.04 -22.27
C ASP A 121 4.09 -2.70 -21.62
N GLN A 122 4.53 -2.79 -20.37
CA GLN A 122 4.98 -1.65 -19.57
C GLN A 122 6.23 -0.98 -20.13
N ALA A 123 7.19 -1.74 -20.67
CA ALA A 123 8.47 -1.21 -21.12
C ALA A 123 8.29 -0.33 -22.37
N ALA A 124 7.48 -0.77 -23.33
CA ALA A 124 7.11 0.02 -24.50
C ALA A 124 6.36 1.31 -24.11
N CYS A 125 5.46 1.22 -23.12
CA CYS A 125 4.77 2.39 -22.58
C CYS A 125 5.75 3.37 -21.90
N ALA A 126 6.69 2.85 -21.10
CA ALA A 126 7.70 3.66 -20.42
C ALA A 126 8.60 4.39 -21.43
N ALA A 127 9.06 3.70 -22.48
CA ALA A 127 9.87 4.30 -23.54
C ALA A 127 9.11 5.42 -24.28
N PHE A 128 7.82 5.24 -24.54
CA PHE A 128 6.99 6.29 -25.12
C PHE A 128 6.83 7.50 -24.18
N LEU A 129 6.53 7.24 -22.91
CA LEU A 129 6.36 8.28 -21.89
C LEU A 129 7.66 9.05 -21.63
N ALA A 130 8.83 8.41 -21.76
CA ALA A 130 10.14 9.04 -21.58
C ALA A 130 10.49 10.06 -22.67
N SER A 131 9.77 10.06 -23.80
CA SER A 131 9.99 11.07 -24.85
C SER A 131 9.68 12.48 -24.33
N ARG A 132 10.55 13.45 -24.65
CA ARG A 132 10.46 14.83 -24.13
C ARG A 132 9.11 15.50 -24.40
N ASP A 133 8.57 15.31 -25.60
CA ASP A 133 7.29 15.90 -26.02
C ASP A 133 6.12 15.32 -25.21
N VAL A 134 6.22 14.07 -24.78
CA VAL A 134 5.20 13.42 -23.95
C VAL A 134 5.39 13.80 -22.48
N LEU A 135 6.57 13.54 -21.90
CA LEU A 135 6.80 13.74 -20.47
C LEU A 135 6.71 15.22 -20.08
N ARG A 136 7.51 16.08 -20.73
CA ARG A 136 7.57 17.51 -20.40
C ARG A 136 6.48 18.31 -21.09
N GLY A 137 6.16 17.95 -22.34
CA GLY A 137 5.14 18.64 -23.12
C GLY A 137 3.73 18.35 -22.61
N ALA A 138 3.26 17.12 -22.76
CA ALA A 138 1.89 16.75 -22.40
C ALA A 138 1.70 16.59 -20.88
N PHE A 139 2.47 15.71 -20.23
CA PHE A 139 2.32 15.40 -18.80
C PHE A 139 2.87 16.49 -17.88
N GLY A 140 3.82 17.30 -18.35
CA GLY A 140 4.32 18.49 -17.65
C GLY A 140 3.39 19.71 -17.77
N SER A 141 2.36 19.65 -18.61
CA SER A 141 1.39 20.73 -18.77
C SER A 141 0.42 20.85 -17.58
N PRO A 142 -0.33 21.95 -17.46
CA PRO A 142 -1.40 22.06 -16.46
C PRO A 142 -2.51 20.98 -16.58
N SER A 143 -2.56 20.25 -17.69
CA SER A 143 -3.52 19.16 -17.92
C SER A 143 -2.94 17.76 -17.73
N GLY A 144 -1.65 17.64 -17.41
CA GLY A 144 -0.97 16.35 -17.34
C GLY A 144 -1.62 15.36 -16.38
N MET A 145 -2.11 15.85 -15.23
CA MET A 145 -2.83 15.03 -14.27
C MET A 145 -4.15 14.48 -14.80
N LEU A 146 -4.91 15.30 -15.52
CA LEU A 146 -6.16 14.88 -16.13
C LEU A 146 -5.91 13.84 -17.22
N LEU A 147 -4.90 14.08 -18.07
CA LEU A 147 -4.46 13.13 -19.10
C LEU A 147 -4.01 11.81 -18.49
N PHE A 148 -3.34 11.85 -17.33
CA PHE A 148 -2.93 10.65 -16.62
C PHE A 148 -4.12 9.86 -16.06
N VAL A 149 -5.11 10.55 -15.47
CA VAL A 149 -6.36 9.90 -15.02
C VAL A 149 -7.09 9.27 -16.22
N TYR A 150 -7.22 9.97 -17.35
CA TYR A 150 -7.81 9.39 -18.57
C TYR A 150 -7.04 8.16 -19.07
N SER A 151 -5.71 8.21 -19.01
CA SER A 151 -4.84 7.09 -19.36
C SER A 151 -5.11 5.87 -18.46
N ALA A 152 -5.24 6.07 -17.14
CA ALA A 152 -5.52 5.00 -16.19
C ALA A 152 -6.92 4.39 -16.39
N LEU A 153 -7.94 5.24 -16.58
CA LEU A 153 -9.31 4.80 -16.84
C LEU A 153 -9.43 3.96 -18.11
N LEU A 154 -8.76 4.37 -19.20
CA LEU A 154 -8.77 3.60 -20.44
C LEU A 154 -7.89 2.34 -20.37
N SER A 155 -6.85 2.33 -19.55
CA SER A 155 -6.03 1.14 -19.29
C SER A 155 -6.80 0.07 -18.51
N ARG A 156 -7.60 0.47 -17.51
CA ARG A 156 -8.52 -0.45 -16.80
C ARG A 156 -9.72 -0.85 -17.66
N GLY A 157 -10.26 0.10 -18.42
CA GLY A 157 -11.51 -0.01 -19.17
C GLY A 157 -12.68 0.56 -18.37
N LEU A 158 -13.51 1.40 -19.00
CA LEU A 158 -14.56 2.16 -18.30
C LEU A 158 -15.62 1.27 -17.65
N ASP A 159 -16.01 0.18 -18.32
CA ASP A 159 -16.98 -0.76 -17.75
C ASP A 159 -16.39 -1.50 -16.55
N ARG A 160 -15.09 -1.81 -16.59
CA ARG A 160 -14.39 -2.43 -15.47
C ARG A 160 -14.28 -1.48 -14.29
N VAL A 161 -13.91 -0.22 -14.52
CA VAL A 161 -13.91 0.82 -13.47
C VAL A 161 -15.28 0.92 -12.81
N ARG A 162 -16.36 0.98 -13.59
CA ARG A 162 -17.74 1.01 -13.04
C ARG A 162 -18.10 -0.26 -12.28
N SER A 163 -17.60 -1.42 -12.73
CA SER A 163 -17.81 -2.68 -12.04
C SER A 163 -16.91 -2.84 -10.81
N ASP A 164 -15.85 -2.05 -10.64
CA ASP A 164 -14.94 -2.10 -9.49
C ASP A 164 -15.50 -1.30 -8.31
N THR A 165 -16.25 -0.24 -8.58
CA THR A 165 -16.87 0.62 -7.56
C THR A 165 -18.13 -0.02 -6.97
N ASP A 166 -18.39 0.20 -5.68
CA ASP A 166 -19.62 -0.28 -5.05
C ASP A 166 -20.84 0.60 -5.45
N ASP A 167 -20.62 1.90 -5.71
CA ASP A 167 -21.62 2.83 -6.26
C ASP A 167 -21.04 3.62 -7.45
N ALA A 168 -21.40 3.19 -8.67
CA ALA A 168 -20.93 3.82 -9.91
C ALA A 168 -21.49 5.25 -10.15
N SER A 169 -22.42 5.73 -9.31
CA SER A 169 -22.92 7.10 -9.38
C SER A 169 -21.98 8.10 -8.68
N VAL A 170 -21.09 7.62 -7.80
CA VAL A 170 -20.12 8.46 -7.08
C VAL A 170 -18.98 8.86 -8.04
N PRO A 171 -18.67 10.16 -8.16
CA PRO A 171 -17.60 10.61 -9.04
C PRO A 171 -16.22 10.28 -8.46
N LEU A 172 -15.31 9.76 -9.29
CA LEU A 172 -13.92 9.45 -8.90
C LEU A 172 -13.10 10.66 -8.42
N ILE A 173 -13.49 11.85 -8.85
CA ILE A 173 -12.94 13.11 -8.34
C ILE A 173 -14.08 13.80 -7.60
N ALA A 174 -13.93 13.93 -6.29
CA ALA A 174 -14.91 14.56 -5.43
C ALA A 174 -14.93 16.09 -5.61
N ARG A 175 -15.79 16.76 -4.85
CA ARG A 175 -15.88 18.22 -4.83
C ARG A 175 -14.50 18.83 -4.58
N PHE A 176 -14.25 20.01 -5.15
CA PHE A 176 -12.97 20.73 -5.03
C PHE A 176 -11.74 19.97 -5.58
N GLY A 177 -11.93 18.88 -6.33
CA GLY A 177 -10.83 18.16 -6.98
C GLY A 177 -10.16 17.10 -6.10
N HIS A 178 -10.76 16.73 -4.96
CA HIS A 178 -10.22 15.71 -4.08
C HIS A 178 -10.25 14.33 -4.75
N CYS A 179 -9.17 13.57 -4.56
CA CYS A 179 -9.10 12.17 -4.98
C CYS A 179 -10.02 11.34 -4.09
N THR A 180 -10.89 10.53 -4.68
CA THR A 180 -11.65 9.52 -3.93
C THR A 180 -10.79 8.30 -3.60
N GLN A 181 -11.30 7.42 -2.74
CA GLN A 181 -10.65 6.15 -2.43
C GLN A 181 -10.61 5.24 -3.67
N GLU A 182 -11.64 5.23 -4.48
CA GLU A 182 -11.74 4.48 -5.73
C GLU A 182 -10.66 4.91 -6.71
N LEU A 183 -10.48 6.22 -6.89
CA LEU A 183 -9.41 6.74 -7.75
C LEU A 183 -8.03 6.42 -7.18
N LEU A 184 -7.84 6.51 -5.86
CA LEU A 184 -6.58 6.15 -5.23
C LEU A 184 -6.27 4.67 -5.44
N ASN A 185 -7.23 3.78 -5.17
CA ASN A 185 -7.10 2.34 -5.32
C ASN A 185 -6.87 1.93 -6.78
N LEU A 186 -7.45 2.65 -7.76
CA LEU A 186 -7.12 2.43 -9.16
C LEU A 186 -5.60 2.61 -9.43
N PHE A 187 -4.98 3.61 -8.80
CA PHE A 187 -3.53 3.83 -8.94
C PHE A 187 -2.69 2.91 -8.06
N THR A 188 -3.06 2.66 -6.81
CA THR A 188 -2.24 1.86 -5.87
C THR A 188 -2.44 0.36 -6.01
N TYR A 189 -3.63 -0.09 -6.40
CA TYR A 189 -4.03 -1.49 -6.52
C TYR A 189 -4.37 -1.95 -7.95
N GLY A 190 -4.77 -1.03 -8.83
CA GLY A 190 -5.16 -1.34 -10.22
C GLY A 190 -6.65 -1.62 -10.42
N GLU A 191 -7.44 -1.54 -9.35
CA GLU A 191 -8.90 -1.71 -9.36
C GLU A 191 -9.51 -0.55 -8.57
N ALA A 192 -10.60 0.04 -9.08
CA ALA A 192 -11.24 1.19 -8.45
C ALA A 192 -12.16 0.80 -7.28
N LEU A 193 -11.65 0.00 -6.34
CA LEU A 193 -12.40 -0.49 -5.18
C LEU A 193 -12.74 0.67 -4.22
N SER A 194 -13.95 0.65 -3.65
CA SER A 194 -14.40 1.64 -2.66
C SER A 194 -13.85 1.38 -1.25
N SER A 195 -13.42 0.14 -0.98
CA SER A 195 -13.01 -0.32 0.35
C SER A 195 -11.50 -0.46 0.51
N VAL A 196 -11.03 -0.58 1.75
CA VAL A 196 -9.61 -0.74 2.12
C VAL A 196 -9.33 -1.94 3.03
N PHE A 197 -10.35 -2.76 3.31
CA PHE A 197 -10.22 -4.01 4.07
C PHE A 197 -9.82 -5.19 3.17
N ASP A 198 -9.50 -6.34 3.75
CA ASP A 198 -9.18 -7.57 3.01
C ASP A 198 -10.42 -8.41 2.73
N GLY A 199 -10.46 -9.10 1.59
CA GLY A 199 -11.53 -10.05 1.25
C GLY A 199 -12.83 -9.40 0.82
N THR A 200 -13.90 -10.20 0.74
CA THR A 200 -15.27 -9.70 0.51
C THR A 200 -16.01 -9.70 1.84
N LYS A 201 -16.81 -8.66 2.10
CA LYS A 201 -17.68 -8.59 3.28
C LYS A 201 -19.15 -8.61 2.82
N SER A 202 -19.88 -9.63 3.24
CA SER A 202 -21.33 -9.73 3.00
C SER A 202 -22.09 -8.82 3.95
N VAL A 203 -22.89 -7.92 3.40
CA VAL A 203 -23.78 -7.01 4.12
C VAL A 203 -25.22 -7.56 4.02
N ALA A 204 -26.08 -7.15 4.96
CA ALA A 204 -27.51 -7.45 4.91
C ALA A 204 -28.12 -7.15 3.52
N ASP A 205 -29.16 -7.90 3.15
CA ASP A 205 -29.86 -7.78 1.86
C ASP A 205 -29.08 -8.23 0.61
N GLY A 206 -28.00 -9.01 0.80
CA GLY A 206 -27.28 -9.64 -0.31
C GLY A 206 -26.30 -8.71 -1.04
N PHE A 207 -25.94 -7.59 -0.42
CA PHE A 207 -24.89 -6.72 -0.91
C PHE A 207 -23.52 -7.23 -0.47
N GLU A 208 -22.56 -7.24 -1.39
CA GLU A 208 -21.17 -7.61 -1.09
C GLU A 208 -20.27 -6.40 -1.27
N LEU A 209 -19.52 -6.05 -0.22
CA LEU A 209 -18.48 -5.03 -0.29
C LEU A 209 -17.16 -5.72 -0.61
N ARG A 210 -16.45 -5.23 -1.63
CA ARG A 210 -15.20 -5.85 -2.08
C ARG A 210 -13.99 -5.10 -1.56
N GLY A 211 -13.14 -5.84 -0.87
CA GLY A 211 -11.84 -5.41 -0.40
C GLY A 211 -10.70 -5.94 -1.25
N PHE A 212 -9.49 -5.79 -0.72
CA PHE A 212 -8.24 -6.22 -1.33
C PHE A 212 -8.12 -7.73 -1.22
N MET A 213 -7.82 -8.37 -2.35
CA MET A 213 -7.58 -9.82 -2.44
C MET A 213 -6.10 -10.20 -2.52
N ARG A 214 -5.22 -9.19 -2.56
CA ARG A 214 -3.76 -9.33 -2.65
C ARG A 214 -3.10 -8.07 -2.11
N THR A 215 -1.80 -8.15 -1.83
CA THR A 215 -0.98 -6.99 -1.50
C THR A 215 -0.93 -6.01 -2.68
N PRO A 216 -1.09 -4.69 -2.44
CA PRO A 216 -0.90 -3.68 -3.49
C PRO A 216 0.58 -3.35 -3.69
N LEU A 217 0.91 -2.72 -4.82
CA LEU A 217 2.24 -2.14 -5.03
C LEU A 217 2.57 -1.06 -4.00
N ILE A 218 1.56 -0.29 -3.60
CA ILE A 218 1.66 0.81 -2.64
C ILE A 218 0.59 0.59 -1.59
N GLY A 219 0.99 0.51 -0.33
CA GLY A 219 0.11 0.29 0.80
C GLY A 219 -0.80 1.48 1.08
N TYR A 220 -1.75 1.26 1.98
CA TYR A 220 -2.64 2.29 2.47
C TYR A 220 -2.76 2.22 3.99
N LEU A 221 -2.76 3.38 4.64
CA LEU A 221 -3.02 3.53 6.06
C LEU A 221 -4.01 4.70 6.22
N SER A 222 -4.79 4.72 7.31
CA SER A 222 -5.74 5.81 7.52
C SER A 222 -5.84 6.18 8.98
N ILE A 223 -5.94 7.48 9.25
CA ILE A 223 -6.28 7.95 10.60
C ILE A 223 -7.68 7.47 11.05
N MET A 224 -8.60 7.26 10.11
CA MET A 224 -9.92 6.76 10.43
C MET A 224 -9.86 5.38 11.08
N GLU A 225 -8.83 4.59 10.81
CA GLU A 225 -8.58 3.33 11.53
C GLU A 225 -8.15 3.57 12.98
N ALA A 226 -7.21 4.50 13.21
CA ALA A 226 -6.78 4.86 14.56
C ALA A 226 -7.94 5.38 15.41
N MET A 227 -8.87 6.11 14.79
CA MET A 227 -10.11 6.59 15.39
C MET A 227 -11.24 5.52 15.45
N ARG A 228 -11.00 4.29 14.98
CA ARG A 228 -11.95 3.17 14.99
C ARG A 228 -13.20 3.36 14.11
N TYR A 229 -13.13 4.21 13.08
CA TYR A 229 -14.22 4.38 12.10
C TYR A 229 -14.19 3.34 10.98
N LEU A 230 -13.02 2.81 10.65
CA LEU A 230 -12.86 1.75 9.65
C LEU A 230 -11.75 0.78 10.04
N GLU A 231 -11.68 -0.35 9.34
CA GLU A 231 -10.58 -1.33 9.43
C GLU A 231 -9.79 -1.27 8.11
N VAL A 232 -8.49 -0.99 8.19
CA VAL A 232 -7.60 -1.17 7.03
C VAL A 232 -7.10 -2.59 7.02
N GLY A 233 -7.23 -3.23 5.87
CA GLY A 233 -6.84 -4.61 5.64
C GLY A 233 -5.34 -4.84 5.86
N THR A 234 -4.99 -6.06 6.24
CA THR A 234 -3.60 -6.48 6.38
C THR A 234 -2.86 -6.40 5.05
N PHE A 235 -3.51 -6.57 3.89
CA PHE A 235 -2.87 -6.41 2.58
C PHE A 235 -2.35 -4.98 2.37
N CYS A 236 -3.17 -3.98 2.71
CA CYS A 236 -2.80 -2.57 2.62
C CYS A 236 -1.66 -2.19 3.59
N LYS A 237 -1.56 -2.88 4.73
CA LYS A 237 -0.53 -2.64 5.76
C LYS A 237 0.83 -3.25 5.40
N SER A 238 0.84 -4.32 4.62
CA SER A 238 2.06 -5.04 4.21
C SER A 238 2.12 -5.14 2.67
N PRO A 239 2.36 -4.00 1.97
CA PRO A 239 2.40 -3.91 0.51
C PRO A 239 3.65 -4.54 -0.11
N ASP A 240 3.69 -4.62 -1.44
CA ASP A 240 4.83 -5.20 -2.17
C ASP A 240 6.10 -4.34 -2.09
N TRP A 241 5.99 -3.05 -1.81
CA TRP A 241 7.13 -2.14 -1.65
C TRP A 241 6.91 -1.25 -0.42
N PRO A 242 7.96 -0.78 0.26
CA PRO A 242 7.85 -0.06 1.53
C PRO A 242 7.37 1.39 1.35
N PHE A 243 6.20 1.56 0.74
CA PHE A 243 5.52 2.82 0.48
C PHE A 243 4.06 2.69 0.88
N TRP A 244 3.54 3.67 1.61
CA TRP A 244 2.15 3.74 2.05
C TRP A 244 1.59 5.12 1.76
N VAL A 245 0.39 5.16 1.21
CA VAL A 245 -0.42 6.38 1.22
C VAL A 245 -1.17 6.44 2.54
N VAL A 246 -0.94 7.49 3.32
CA VAL A 246 -1.63 7.74 4.59
C VAL A 246 -2.77 8.72 4.34
N GLY A 247 -4.01 8.27 4.49
CA GLY A 247 -5.21 9.10 4.39
C GLY A 247 -5.56 9.80 5.70
N SER A 248 -5.60 11.13 5.67
CA SER A 248 -6.23 11.98 6.69
C SER A 248 -7.69 12.29 6.31
N GLN A 249 -8.34 13.22 7.01
CA GLN A 249 -9.71 13.65 6.67
C GLN A 249 -9.80 14.33 5.30
N SER A 250 -8.76 15.03 4.88
CA SER A 250 -8.78 15.89 3.68
C SER A 250 -7.54 15.74 2.77
N HIS A 251 -6.51 15.00 3.20
CA HIS A 251 -5.23 14.91 2.51
C HIS A 251 -4.65 13.49 2.51
N PHE A 252 -3.96 13.13 1.42
CA PHE A 252 -3.13 11.93 1.33
C PHE A 252 -1.65 12.28 1.43
N THR A 253 -0.92 11.60 2.30
CA THR A 253 0.53 11.81 2.50
C THR A 253 1.27 10.53 2.16
N LEU A 254 2.45 10.63 1.55
CA LEU A 254 3.29 9.47 1.29
C LEU A 254 4.22 9.20 2.48
N LEU A 255 4.13 8.00 3.04
CA LEU A 255 5.07 7.43 4.00
C LEU A 255 5.90 6.34 3.30
N PHE A 256 7.19 6.23 3.62
CA PHE A 256 8.03 5.16 3.05
C PHE A 256 9.14 4.73 4.00
N GLY A 257 9.63 3.51 3.79
CA GLY A 257 10.77 2.92 4.50
C GLY A 257 11.96 2.68 3.57
N CYS A 258 13.16 2.60 4.14
CA CYS A 258 14.41 2.28 3.42
C CYS A 258 14.84 0.81 3.58
N ASP A 259 14.07 0.02 4.31
CA ASP A 259 14.26 -1.42 4.52
C ASP A 259 12.98 -2.14 4.09
N THR A 260 13.05 -3.05 3.12
CA THR A 260 11.87 -3.78 2.68
C THR A 260 11.35 -4.76 3.74
N ALA A 261 12.11 -5.04 4.81
CA ALA A 261 11.61 -5.86 5.92
C ALA A 261 10.37 -5.25 6.58
N VAL A 262 10.19 -3.92 6.50
CA VAL A 262 9.00 -3.26 7.09
C VAL A 262 7.70 -3.58 6.34
N THR A 263 7.77 -4.24 5.19
CA THR A 263 6.57 -4.74 4.48
C THR A 263 6.22 -6.16 4.86
N GLU A 264 7.05 -6.87 5.63
CA GLU A 264 6.74 -8.24 6.04
C GLU A 264 5.49 -8.22 6.96
N PRO A 265 4.49 -9.08 6.70
CA PRO A 265 3.34 -9.17 7.58
C PRO A 265 3.80 -9.67 8.95
N SER A 266 3.26 -9.07 10.00
CA SER A 266 3.42 -9.60 11.36
C SER A 266 2.81 -11.01 11.44
N ALA A 267 3.28 -11.82 12.39
CA ALA A 267 2.82 -13.21 12.54
C ALA A 267 1.29 -13.33 12.69
N ASP A 268 0.66 -12.38 13.38
CA ASP A 268 -0.81 -12.31 13.52
C ASP A 268 -1.49 -11.94 12.20
N ALA A 269 -0.92 -11.03 11.41
CA ALA A 269 -1.44 -10.68 10.10
C ALA A 269 -1.34 -11.86 9.11
N ALA A 270 -0.21 -12.57 9.11
CA ALA A 270 -0.02 -13.78 8.29
C ALA A 270 -1.02 -14.87 8.69
N ALA A 271 -1.13 -15.15 10.00
CA ALA A 271 -2.11 -16.10 10.55
C ALA A 271 -3.55 -15.71 10.18
N LEU A 272 -3.89 -14.43 10.27
CA LEU A 272 -5.23 -13.94 9.98
C LEU A 272 -5.57 -14.08 8.49
N ARG A 273 -4.61 -13.78 7.59
CA ARG A 273 -4.80 -14.00 6.15
C ARG A 273 -5.05 -15.46 5.85
N ALA A 274 -4.24 -16.38 6.38
CA ALA A 274 -4.41 -17.81 6.17
C ALA A 274 -5.75 -18.32 6.71
N PHE A 275 -6.16 -17.86 7.90
CA PHE A 275 -7.43 -18.24 8.51
C PHE A 275 -8.64 -17.72 7.70
N ARG A 276 -8.59 -16.47 7.25
CA ARG A 276 -9.68 -15.83 6.49
C ARG A 276 -9.98 -16.49 5.14
N VAL A 277 -9.02 -17.21 4.54
CA VAL A 277 -9.28 -17.99 3.31
C VAL A 277 -10.40 -19.01 3.51
N PHE A 278 -10.59 -19.51 4.73
CA PHE A 278 -11.59 -20.52 5.08
C PHE A 278 -12.74 -19.95 5.95
N ASP A 279 -12.71 -18.65 6.26
CA ASP A 279 -13.77 -17.94 6.97
C ASP A 279 -14.57 -17.08 5.98
N GLU A 280 -15.41 -17.77 5.18
CA GLU A 280 -16.15 -17.19 4.04
C GLU A 280 -16.96 -15.93 4.39
N HIS A 281 -17.36 -15.78 5.66
CA HIS A 281 -18.25 -14.72 6.12
C HIS A 281 -17.59 -13.77 7.13
N ASP A 282 -16.27 -13.85 7.34
CA ASP A 282 -15.54 -13.11 8.38
C ASP A 282 -16.14 -13.26 9.79
N ASN A 283 -16.71 -14.44 10.09
CA ASN A 283 -17.38 -14.77 11.34
C ASN A 283 -16.40 -15.03 12.50
N LYS A 284 -15.10 -15.03 12.24
CA LYS A 284 -14.02 -15.36 13.18
C LYS A 284 -14.01 -16.84 13.61
N PHE A 285 -14.51 -17.73 12.76
CA PHE A 285 -14.39 -19.17 12.94
C PHE A 285 -14.29 -19.90 11.61
N ILE A 286 -13.74 -21.11 11.63
CA ILE A 286 -13.69 -22.04 10.49
C ILE A 286 -14.20 -23.41 10.90
N ALA A 287 -14.65 -24.23 9.95
CA ALA A 287 -14.89 -25.65 10.23
C ALA A 287 -13.57 -26.34 10.60
N VAL A 288 -13.60 -27.24 11.58
CA VAL A 288 -12.40 -27.89 12.11
C VAL A 288 -11.61 -28.66 11.04
N GLU A 289 -12.30 -29.16 10.01
CA GLU A 289 -11.70 -29.83 8.85
C GLU A 289 -10.74 -28.94 8.03
N PHE A 290 -10.90 -27.61 8.08
CA PHE A 290 -10.00 -26.68 7.39
C PHE A 290 -8.75 -26.33 8.20
N LEU A 291 -8.64 -26.76 9.47
CA LEU A 291 -7.50 -26.43 10.31
C LEU A 291 -6.17 -26.88 9.68
N GLY A 292 -6.13 -28.08 9.10
CA GLY A 292 -4.94 -28.59 8.40
C GLY A 292 -4.49 -27.65 7.28
N SER A 293 -5.43 -27.23 6.42
CA SER A 293 -5.16 -26.32 5.31
C SER A 293 -4.68 -24.93 5.75
N VAL A 294 -5.18 -24.42 6.89
CA VAL A 294 -4.67 -23.15 7.46
C VAL A 294 -3.23 -23.30 7.94
N LEU A 295 -2.89 -24.42 8.58
CA LEU A 295 -1.52 -24.69 9.06
C LEU A 295 -0.54 -24.86 7.88
N GLU A 296 -0.99 -25.52 6.80
CA GLU A 296 -0.24 -25.64 5.54
C GLU A 296 -0.01 -24.27 4.90
N ALA A 297 -1.02 -23.41 4.85
CA ALA A 297 -0.90 -22.05 4.32
C ALA A 297 0.05 -21.15 5.13
N LEU A 298 0.30 -21.48 6.40
CA LEU A 298 1.29 -20.83 7.25
C LEU A 298 2.67 -21.49 7.19
N GLU A 299 2.84 -22.52 6.36
CA GLU A 299 4.08 -23.29 6.22
C GLU A 299 4.60 -23.83 7.57
N LEU A 300 3.69 -24.13 8.50
CA LEU A 300 4.06 -24.61 9.82
C LEU A 300 4.50 -26.08 9.75
N PRO A 301 5.62 -26.47 10.40
CA PRO A 301 6.09 -27.85 10.38
C PRO A 301 5.06 -28.87 10.87
N VAL A 302 4.20 -28.46 11.81
CA VAL A 302 3.13 -29.30 12.37
C VAL A 302 2.12 -29.75 11.30
N ALA A 303 1.96 -28.98 10.22
CA ALA A 303 1.02 -29.31 9.14
C ALA A 303 1.35 -30.63 8.44
N SER A 304 2.63 -31.04 8.43
CA SER A 304 3.07 -32.29 7.82
C SER A 304 2.93 -33.53 8.74
N ASP A 305 2.51 -33.36 9.99
CA ASP A 305 2.31 -34.45 10.96
C ASP A 305 0.82 -34.67 11.22
N GLU A 306 0.25 -35.70 10.57
CA GLU A 306 -1.18 -36.03 10.70
C GLU A 306 -1.61 -36.29 12.15
N ALA A 307 -0.73 -36.86 12.99
CA ALA A 307 -1.06 -37.13 14.39
C ALA A 307 -1.12 -35.82 15.18
N ALA A 308 -0.17 -34.91 14.94
CA ALA A 308 -0.14 -33.60 15.59
C ALA A 308 -1.30 -32.69 15.13
N VAL A 309 -1.65 -32.70 13.84
CA VAL A 309 -2.83 -31.98 13.32
C VAL A 309 -4.11 -32.52 13.96
N LYS A 310 -4.25 -33.85 14.10
CA LYS A 310 -5.41 -34.47 14.74
C LYS A 310 -5.52 -34.13 16.22
N GLU A 311 -4.41 -34.12 16.95
CA GLU A 311 -4.36 -33.69 18.35
C GLU A 311 -4.78 -32.22 18.48
N LEU A 312 -4.21 -31.35 17.66
CA LEU A 312 -4.53 -29.92 17.65
C LEU A 312 -6.00 -29.67 17.30
N SER A 313 -6.52 -30.39 16.31
CA SER A 313 -7.94 -30.35 15.92
C SER A 313 -8.84 -30.72 17.10
N THR A 314 -8.53 -31.83 17.78
CA THR A 314 -9.30 -32.28 18.95
C THR A 314 -9.27 -31.27 20.10
N ARG A 315 -8.15 -30.57 20.28
CA ARG A 315 -7.97 -29.57 21.32
C ARG A 315 -8.73 -28.27 21.03
N LEU A 316 -8.78 -27.86 19.76
CA LEU A 316 -9.38 -26.59 19.34
C LEU A 316 -10.86 -26.72 18.93
N ASP A 317 -11.35 -27.95 18.75
CA ASP A 317 -12.72 -28.21 18.33
C ASP A 317 -13.74 -27.76 19.40
N SER A 318 -14.57 -26.80 19.01
CA SER A 318 -15.69 -26.28 19.78
C SER A 318 -17.03 -26.62 19.13
N GLY A 319 -17.25 -27.90 18.82
CA GLY A 319 -18.52 -28.40 18.27
C GLY A 319 -18.57 -28.41 16.74
N GLY A 320 -17.47 -28.79 16.11
CA GLY A 320 -17.25 -28.82 14.65
C GLY A 320 -16.53 -27.59 14.10
N ILE A 321 -16.18 -26.61 14.96
CA ILE A 321 -15.58 -25.34 14.56
C ILE A 321 -14.35 -25.00 15.39
N VAL A 322 -13.48 -24.18 14.80
CA VAL A 322 -12.30 -23.60 15.46
C VAL A 322 -12.47 -22.08 15.48
N LEU A 323 -12.42 -21.47 16.66
CA LEU A 323 -12.49 -20.01 16.82
C LEU A 323 -11.12 -19.37 16.53
N TRP A 324 -11.12 -18.18 15.92
CA TRP A 324 -9.91 -17.41 15.65
C TRP A 324 -9.05 -17.17 16.90
N SER A 325 -9.69 -16.84 18.04
CA SER A 325 -8.99 -16.60 19.31
C SER A 325 -8.20 -17.81 19.77
N ASP A 326 -8.81 -18.98 19.68
CA ASP A 326 -8.24 -20.23 20.20
C ASP A 326 -7.16 -20.76 19.27
N PHE A 327 -7.39 -20.63 17.96
CA PHE A 327 -6.39 -20.86 16.93
C PHE A 327 -5.15 -20.00 17.14
N TRP A 328 -5.33 -18.68 17.26
CA TRP A 328 -4.21 -17.74 17.40
C TRP A 328 -3.40 -18.01 18.67
N GLU A 329 -4.07 -18.24 19.81
CA GLU A 329 -3.41 -18.59 21.07
C GLU A 329 -2.58 -19.89 20.98
N ALA A 330 -3.05 -20.87 20.20
CA ALA A 330 -2.33 -22.11 19.97
C ALA A 330 -1.14 -21.98 19.01
N VAL A 331 -1.26 -21.16 17.96
CA VAL A 331 -0.30 -21.09 16.85
C VAL A 331 0.76 -20.00 17.05
N ARG A 332 0.46 -18.89 17.73
CA ARG A 332 1.42 -17.81 17.96
C ARG A 332 2.80 -18.26 18.49
N PRO A 333 2.94 -19.26 19.40
CA PRO A 333 4.25 -19.67 19.91
C PRO A 333 5.07 -20.45 18.87
N MET A 334 4.44 -20.94 17.81
CA MET A 334 5.09 -21.65 16.71
C MET A 334 5.63 -20.68 15.65
N LEU A 335 4.97 -19.53 15.46
CA LEU A 335 5.35 -18.51 14.50
C LEU A 335 6.37 -17.50 15.05
N VAL A 336 6.29 -17.19 16.34
CA VAL A 336 7.21 -16.28 17.01
C VAL A 336 8.09 -17.13 17.93
N PRO A 337 9.36 -17.41 17.56
CA PRO A 337 10.29 -18.05 18.48
C PRO A 337 10.32 -17.23 19.78
N ALA A 338 10.17 -17.88 20.93
CA ALA A 338 10.29 -17.19 22.21
C ALA A 338 11.58 -16.39 22.20
N ALA A 339 11.47 -15.06 22.30
CA ALA A 339 12.63 -14.19 22.48
C ALA A 339 13.43 -14.79 23.63
N GLY A 340 14.66 -15.24 23.34
CA GLY A 340 15.45 -16.05 24.25
C GLY A 340 15.43 -15.43 25.64
N ASP A 341 14.91 -16.20 26.60
CA ASP A 341 15.00 -15.90 28.02
C ASP A 341 16.48 -15.67 28.34
N GLY A 342 16.84 -14.41 28.51
CA GLY A 342 18.17 -13.97 28.92
C GLY A 342 18.40 -14.50 30.33
N GLY A 343 18.88 -15.74 30.42
CA GLY A 343 19.29 -16.37 31.65
C GLY A 343 20.25 -15.46 32.42
N GLY A 344 19.84 -15.08 33.63
CA GLY A 344 20.58 -14.12 34.44
C GLY A 344 20.12 -14.06 35.89
N GLY A 345 20.21 -15.18 36.61
CA GLY A 345 20.68 -15.22 38.01
C GLY A 345 19.82 -14.58 39.10
N ALA A 346 19.28 -15.45 39.97
CA ALA A 346 18.86 -15.09 41.32
C ALA A 346 20.03 -14.58 42.20
N GLY A 347 19.71 -13.62 43.09
CA GLY A 347 20.55 -13.14 44.20
C GLY A 347 20.38 -11.62 44.32
N GLY A 348 19.82 -11.05 45.39
CA GLY A 348 20.23 -11.14 46.78
C GLY A 348 20.68 -9.73 47.18
N GLY A 349 20.09 -9.14 48.23
CA GLY A 349 20.13 -7.69 48.49
C GLY A 349 21.45 -7.16 49.09
N GLY A 350 21.51 -5.83 49.29
CA GLY A 350 22.49 -5.20 50.17
C GLY A 350 23.10 -3.87 49.69
N SER A 351 22.58 -2.78 50.26
CA SER A 351 23.23 -1.55 50.74
C SER A 351 24.72 -1.24 50.45
N SER A 352 24.94 0.07 50.23
CA SER A 352 26.07 0.96 50.64
C SER A 352 27.41 0.94 49.92
N GLY A 353 27.93 2.15 49.66
CA GLY A 353 29.38 2.43 49.64
C GLY A 353 29.87 3.42 48.58
N GLU A 354 30.33 4.58 49.03
CA GLU A 354 30.90 5.72 48.31
C GLU A 354 32.14 5.46 47.42
N GLY A 355 32.36 6.37 46.46
CA GLY A 355 33.65 7.05 46.31
C GLY A 355 34.50 6.73 45.08
N GLY A 356 34.70 7.71 44.19
CA GLY A 356 35.79 7.67 43.21
C GLY A 356 35.59 8.56 41.99
N GLY A 357 35.85 9.86 42.13
CA GLY A 357 35.90 10.79 41.00
C GLY A 357 37.23 10.72 40.25
N VAL A 358 37.17 10.71 38.92
CA VAL A 358 38.24 11.20 38.04
C VAL A 358 37.58 11.92 36.86
N ALA A 359 37.87 13.21 36.71
CA ALA A 359 37.42 14.05 35.62
C ALA A 359 38.37 13.95 34.42
N ALA A 360 37.84 13.88 33.20
CA ALA A 360 38.47 14.49 32.02
C ALA A 360 37.54 14.54 30.80
N ALA A 361 37.62 15.68 30.10
CA ALA A 361 37.29 15.94 28.70
C ALA A 361 35.80 16.09 28.30
N THR A 362 35.35 17.34 28.33
CA THR A 362 34.19 17.86 27.61
C THR A 362 34.36 17.69 26.09
N GLY A 363 33.69 16.69 25.52
CA GLY A 363 33.30 16.67 24.10
C GLY A 363 31.81 16.98 24.01
N ALA A 364 31.41 17.91 23.15
CA ALA A 364 30.00 18.19 22.89
C ALA A 364 29.31 16.90 22.42
N PRO A 365 28.12 16.54 22.95
CA PRO A 365 27.42 15.35 22.47
C PRO A 365 27.01 15.60 21.01
N ALA A 366 27.42 14.68 20.13
CA ALA A 366 26.80 14.54 18.82
C ALA A 366 25.29 14.40 19.06
N ALA A 367 24.48 15.16 18.32
CA ALA A 367 23.03 15.10 18.44
C ALA A 367 22.59 13.62 18.33
N GLU A 368 22.09 13.06 19.43
CA GLU A 368 21.50 11.73 19.43
C GLU A 368 20.40 11.71 18.35
N ALA A 369 20.54 10.79 17.40
CA ALA A 369 19.47 10.50 16.47
C ALA A 369 18.24 10.13 17.30
N LYS A 370 17.16 10.90 17.15
CA LYS A 370 15.89 10.65 17.86
C LYS A 370 15.47 9.21 17.61
N SER A 371 15.00 8.53 18.66
CA SER A 371 14.38 7.22 18.53
C SER A 371 13.15 7.30 17.62
N ASP A 372 12.81 6.22 16.91
CA ASP A 372 11.62 6.14 16.08
C ASP A 372 10.34 6.44 16.88
N GLU A 373 10.32 6.12 18.18
CA GLU A 373 9.21 6.43 19.08
C GLU A 373 9.08 7.95 19.36
N ASP A 374 10.21 8.65 19.46
CA ASP A 374 10.23 10.11 19.66
C ASP A 374 9.81 10.84 18.38
N LEU A 375 10.26 10.35 17.22
CA LEU A 375 9.81 10.80 15.90
C LEU A 375 8.30 10.58 15.71
N ALA A 376 7.79 9.41 16.10
CA ALA A 376 6.36 9.11 16.03
C ALA A 376 5.54 10.05 16.93
N ARG A 377 6.00 10.33 18.16
CA ARG A 377 5.33 11.31 19.04
C ARG A 377 5.36 12.73 18.48
N GLU A 378 6.47 13.15 17.89
CA GLU A 378 6.59 14.48 17.29
C GLU A 378 5.66 14.62 16.07
N LEU A 379 5.61 13.60 15.20
CA LEU A 379 4.69 13.56 14.06
C LEU A 379 3.22 13.57 14.53
N GLN A 380 2.90 12.83 15.59
CA GLN A 380 1.56 12.85 16.18
C GLN A 380 1.19 14.23 16.75
N GLN A 381 2.13 14.91 17.42
CA GLN A 381 1.88 16.27 17.95
C GLN A 381 1.69 17.32 16.85
N GLN A 382 2.51 17.25 15.79
CA GLN A 382 2.35 18.11 14.62
C GLN A 382 0.99 17.87 13.96
N PHE A 383 0.61 16.62 13.83
CA PHE A 383 -0.67 16.21 13.28
C PHE A 383 -1.85 16.74 14.11
N ASP A 384 -1.83 16.56 15.44
CA ASP A 384 -2.88 17.04 16.33
C ASP A 384 -3.04 18.57 16.23
N ALA A 385 -1.94 19.29 16.05
CA ALA A 385 -1.94 20.74 15.85
C ALA A 385 -2.55 21.15 14.50
N GLU A 386 -2.26 20.41 13.42
CA GLU A 386 -2.88 20.63 12.10
C GLU A 386 -4.39 20.37 12.14
N MET A 387 -4.82 19.28 12.78
CA MET A 387 -6.24 18.97 12.95
C MET A 387 -6.98 20.03 13.77
N ALA A 388 -6.36 20.54 14.83
CA ALA A 388 -6.92 21.62 15.62
C ALA A 388 -7.03 22.93 14.82
N ALA A 389 -6.04 23.22 13.95
CA ALA A 389 -6.07 24.38 13.07
C ALA A 389 -7.16 24.28 11.99
N GLU A 390 -7.32 23.10 11.38
CA GLU A 390 -8.35 22.83 10.36
C GLU A 390 -9.76 22.91 10.96
N ALA A 391 -9.98 22.33 12.13
CA ALA A 391 -11.25 22.45 12.87
C ALA A 391 -11.58 23.90 13.26
N ALA A 392 -10.56 24.74 13.46
CA ALA A 392 -10.71 26.17 13.77
C ALA A 392 -10.83 27.06 12.52
N GLY A 393 -10.70 26.52 11.30
CA GLY A 393 -10.72 27.30 10.05
C GLY A 393 -9.52 28.24 9.88
N VAL A 394 -8.39 27.95 10.52
CA VAL A 394 -7.15 28.75 10.47
C VAL A 394 -6.10 28.01 9.64
N ALA A 395 -5.36 28.72 8.78
CA ALA A 395 -4.30 28.12 7.98
C ALA A 395 -3.21 27.52 8.89
N ALA A 396 -2.83 26.26 8.63
CA ALA A 396 -1.80 25.55 9.37
C ALA A 396 -0.44 26.27 9.29
N PRO A 397 0.39 26.22 10.35
CA PRO A 397 1.73 26.77 10.33
C PRO A 397 2.60 26.03 9.31
N ALA A 398 3.35 26.76 8.48
CA ALA A 398 4.26 26.16 7.51
C ALA A 398 5.35 25.34 8.21
N ALA A 399 5.58 24.12 7.74
CA ALA A 399 6.65 23.25 8.21
C ALA A 399 8.01 23.98 8.15
N PRO A 400 8.87 23.89 9.19
CA PRO A 400 10.19 24.49 9.14
C PRO A 400 11.02 23.81 8.05
N ALA A 401 11.67 24.62 7.20
CA ALA A 401 12.62 24.12 6.22
C ALA A 401 13.70 23.30 6.94
N ALA A 402 13.90 22.05 6.50
CA ALA A 402 14.99 21.21 6.98
C ALA A 402 16.31 22.01 6.89
N ALA A 403 16.91 22.27 8.04
CA ALA A 403 18.17 22.97 8.13
C ALA A 403 19.22 22.22 7.29
N ALA A 404 19.61 22.82 6.16
CA ALA A 404 20.81 22.42 5.44
C ALA A 404 21.99 22.61 6.39
N GLY A 405 22.51 21.50 6.94
CA GLY A 405 23.79 21.48 7.63
C GLY A 405 24.92 21.75 6.64
N GLY A 406 25.14 23.02 6.31
CA GLY A 406 26.36 23.47 5.69
C GLY A 406 27.44 23.62 6.77
N GLY A 407 28.45 22.76 6.72
CA GLY A 407 29.72 22.94 7.41
C GLY A 407 30.83 22.84 6.38
N GLY A 408 31.52 23.96 6.16
CA GLY A 408 32.77 24.02 5.38
C GLY A 408 34.00 23.71 6.21
#